data_AF-A0A535YSA6-F1
#
_entry.id   AF-A0A535YSA6-F1
#
_cell.length_a   1.000
_cell.length_b   1.000
_cell.length_c   1.000
_cell.angle_alpha   90.00
_cell.angle_beta   90.00
_cell.angle_gamma   90.00
#
_symmetry.space_group_name_H-M   'P 1'
#
loop_
_entity.id
_entity.type
_entity.pdbx_description
1 polymer ?
#
loop_
_entity_poly.entity_id
_entity_poly.type
_entity_poly.pdbx_seq_one_letter_code
_entity_poly.pdbx_strand_id
1 'polypeptide(L)'
;MENAVDPEIDFRALTPGRPWEATTRKDLIEDVFQQWFGPSDEIYEILAISTDRVVGRNRVVYRFRLRNPDGDYVSEQTAYYDEAKGRITNLRILCTGRMLSATGDRVAALDLMTTEA
;
A
#
# COMPACT_ATOMS: atom_id res chain seq x y z
N MET A 1 -2.38 -12.76 -3.02
CA MET A 1 -2.64 -11.96 -1.80
C MET A 1 -3.25 -12.81 -0.70
N GLU A 2 -4.18 -13.71 -1.00
CA GLU A 2 -4.91 -14.51 0.01
C GLU A 2 -4.03 -15.26 1.02
N ASN A 3 -2.90 -15.82 0.56
CA ASN A 3 -2.01 -16.57 1.44
C ASN A 3 -1.03 -15.71 2.26
N ALA A 4 -0.94 -14.41 1.96
CA ALA A 4 -0.02 -13.48 2.63
C ALA A 4 -0.64 -12.80 3.86
N VAL A 5 -1.97 -12.80 3.97
CA VAL A 5 -2.71 -12.15 5.06
C VAL A 5 -3.36 -13.22 5.93
N ASP A 6 -3.29 -13.05 7.25
CA ASP A 6 -3.94 -13.95 8.18
C ASP A 6 -5.47 -13.89 8.03
N PRO A 7 -6.22 -15.01 8.18
CA PRO A 7 -7.68 -14.98 8.12
C PRO A 7 -8.30 -13.95 9.08
N GLU A 8 -7.69 -13.78 10.25
CA GLU A 8 -8.03 -12.75 11.24
C GLU A 8 -6.98 -11.65 11.19
N ILE A 9 -7.30 -10.56 10.50
CA ILE A 9 -6.42 -9.42 10.29
C ILE A 9 -6.95 -8.23 11.08
N ASP A 10 -6.10 -7.51 11.79
CA ASP A 10 -6.44 -6.16 12.24
C ASP A 10 -5.95 -5.16 11.19
N PHE A 11 -6.83 -4.74 10.29
CA PHE A 11 -6.52 -3.82 9.21
C PHE A 11 -7.13 -2.44 9.43
N ARG A 12 -6.32 -1.39 9.23
CA ARG A 12 -6.79 -0.02 9.11
C ARG A 12 -6.02 0.72 8.03
N ALA A 13 -6.69 1.61 7.31
CA ALA A 13 -6.02 2.48 6.36
C ALA A 13 -6.69 3.84 6.23
N LEU A 14 -5.93 4.78 5.68
CA LEU A 14 -6.41 6.09 5.28
C LEU A 14 -6.02 6.35 3.82
N THR A 15 -7.04 6.50 2.98
CA THR A 15 -6.93 7.24 1.71
C THR A 15 -7.36 8.68 1.94
N PRO A 16 -7.00 9.63 1.05
CA PRO A 16 -7.50 10.98 1.16
C PRO A 16 -9.02 11.02 1.32
N GLY A 17 -9.49 11.60 2.43
CA GLY A 17 -10.91 11.77 2.73
C GLY A 17 -11.69 10.51 3.13
N ARG A 18 -11.06 9.33 3.27
CA ARG A 18 -11.79 8.10 3.62
C ARG A 18 -10.97 7.14 4.49
N PRO A 19 -11.46 6.78 5.70
CA PRO A 19 -10.91 5.68 6.48
C PRO A 19 -11.43 4.32 5.99
N TRP A 20 -10.61 3.30 6.21
CA TRP A 20 -10.90 1.90 5.89
C TRP A 20 -10.54 1.01 7.07
N GLU A 21 -11.37 0.00 7.34
CA GLU A 21 -11.14 -1.00 8.38
C GLU A 21 -11.64 -2.36 7.90
N ALA A 22 -10.98 -3.43 8.35
CA ALA A 22 -11.41 -4.81 8.14
C ALA A 22 -10.82 -5.69 9.25
N THR A 23 -11.61 -6.66 9.72
CA THR A 23 -11.19 -7.62 10.75
C THR A 23 -10.96 -9.03 10.19
N THR A 24 -11.36 -9.26 8.93
CA THR A 24 -11.17 -10.54 8.24
C THR A 24 -10.50 -10.33 6.89
N ARG A 25 -9.75 -11.34 6.44
CA ARG A 25 -9.14 -11.32 5.10
C ARG A 25 -10.19 -11.18 4.00
N LYS A 26 -11.36 -11.78 4.20
CA LYS A 26 -12.45 -11.72 3.23
C LYS A 26 -12.91 -10.27 3.04
N ASP A 27 -13.27 -9.60 4.13
CA ASP A 27 -13.75 -8.21 4.09
C ASP A 27 -12.64 -7.26 3.59
N LEU A 28 -11.38 -7.53 3.95
CA LEU A 28 -10.24 -6.79 3.42
C LEU A 28 -10.15 -6.86 1.88
N ILE A 29 -10.37 -8.03 1.30
CA ILE A 29 -10.26 -8.22 -0.15
C ILE A 29 -11.53 -7.70 -0.83
N GLU A 30 -12.70 -8.18 -0.40
CA GLU A 30 -13.98 -7.96 -1.07
C GLU A 30 -14.55 -6.56 -0.81
N ASP A 31 -14.42 -6.03 0.40
CA ASP A 31 -15.07 -4.77 0.77
C ASP A 31 -14.11 -3.58 0.76
N VAL A 32 -12.84 -3.79 1.14
CA VAL A 32 -11.84 -2.72 1.15
C VAL A 32 -11.13 -2.61 -0.19
N PHE A 33 -10.36 -3.63 -0.60
CA PHE A 33 -9.47 -3.47 -1.76
C PHE A 33 -10.21 -3.33 -3.09
N GLN A 34 -11.36 -3.99 -3.29
CA GLN A 34 -12.20 -3.79 -4.48
C GLN A 34 -12.84 -2.39 -4.57
N GLN A 35 -13.04 -1.71 -3.44
CA GLN A 35 -13.56 -0.35 -3.45
C GLN A 35 -12.45 0.69 -3.50
N TRP A 36 -11.32 0.41 -2.87
CA TRP A 36 -10.14 1.27 -2.88
C TRP A 36 -9.57 1.35 -4.31
N PHE A 37 -9.36 0.18 -4.93
CA PHE A 37 -8.99 0.08 -6.34
C PHE A 37 -10.24 -0.31 -7.11
N GLY A 38 -10.80 0.64 -7.85
CA GLY A 38 -11.99 0.40 -8.66
C GLY A 38 -11.70 -0.62 -9.76
N PRO A 39 -12.76 -1.18 -10.40
CA PRO A 39 -12.62 -2.25 -11.39
C PRO A 39 -11.84 -1.84 -12.66
N SER A 40 -11.67 -0.54 -12.90
CA SER A 40 -10.92 0.01 -14.01
C SER A 40 -9.52 0.50 -13.65
N ASP A 41 -9.12 0.43 -12.37
CA ASP A 41 -7.79 0.78 -11.92
C ASP A 41 -6.81 -0.37 -12.20
N GLU A 42 -5.76 -0.11 -12.98
CA GLU A 42 -4.69 -1.06 -13.28
C GLU A 42 -3.38 -0.56 -12.68
N ILE A 43 -2.85 -1.27 -11.68
CA ILE A 43 -1.48 -1.06 -11.17
C ILE A 43 -0.52 -1.80 -12.10
N TYR A 44 0.40 -1.08 -12.75
CA TYR A 44 1.24 -1.67 -13.81
C TYR A 44 2.74 -1.51 -13.60
N GLU A 45 3.18 -0.72 -12.63
CA GLU A 45 4.61 -0.52 -12.36
C GLU A 45 4.86 -0.18 -10.89
N ILE A 46 5.89 -0.79 -10.30
CA ILE A 46 6.43 -0.34 -9.01
C ILE A 46 7.63 0.55 -9.30
N LEU A 47 7.56 1.79 -8.82
CA LEU A 47 8.58 2.82 -9.06
C LEU A 47 9.66 2.83 -7.98
N ALA A 48 9.29 2.53 -6.74
CA ALA A 48 10.20 2.51 -5.62
C ALA A 48 9.66 1.64 -4.48
N ILE A 49 10.57 0.99 -3.76
CA ILE A 49 10.28 0.28 -2.51
C ILE A 49 11.38 0.66 -1.51
N SER A 50 10.98 0.98 -0.29
CA SER A 50 11.86 1.12 0.86
C SER A 50 11.29 0.29 2.00
N THR A 51 12.10 -0.60 2.57
CA THR A 51 11.74 -1.37 3.76
C THR A 51 12.54 -0.88 4.96
N ASP A 52 11.93 -0.94 6.13
CA ASP A 52 12.56 -0.57 7.39
C ASP A 52 11.87 -1.31 8.55
N ARG A 53 12.40 -1.17 9.76
CA ARG A 53 11.84 -1.76 10.96
C ARG A 53 11.95 -0.82 12.15
N VAL A 54 10.80 -0.47 12.72
CA VAL A 54 10.72 0.31 13.96
C VAL A 54 10.62 -0.65 15.13
N VAL A 55 11.78 -1.00 15.71
CA VAL A 55 11.91 -1.99 16.79
C VAL A 55 11.36 -3.36 16.37
N GLY A 56 10.09 -3.66 16.72
CA GLY A 56 9.41 -4.90 16.37
C GLY A 56 8.50 -4.79 15.15
N ARG A 57 8.15 -3.57 14.72
CA ARG A 57 7.15 -3.30 13.69
C ARG A 57 7.82 -3.16 12.33
N ASN A 58 7.38 -3.92 11.34
CA ASN A 58 7.88 -3.75 9.97
C ASN A 58 7.25 -2.52 9.34
N ARG A 59 8.02 -1.83 8.50
CA ARG A 59 7.57 -0.73 7.66
C ARG A 59 7.96 -1.00 6.22
N VAL A 60 7.04 -0.74 5.30
CA VAL A 60 7.35 -0.65 3.87
C VAL A 60 6.73 0.62 3.31
N VAL A 61 7.50 1.36 2.53
CA VAL A 61 7.00 2.43 1.67
C VAL A 61 7.14 1.96 0.25
N TYR A 62 6.07 2.00 -0.51
CA TYR A 62 6.11 1.68 -1.93
C TYR A 62 5.38 2.74 -2.72
N ARG A 63 5.92 2.99 -3.91
CA ARG A 63 5.34 3.89 -4.88
C ARG A 63 5.11 3.14 -6.18
N PHE A 64 3.95 3.36 -6.77
CA PHE A 64 3.51 2.62 -7.94
C PHE A 64 2.74 3.52 -8.91
N ARG A 65 2.71 3.10 -10.17
CA ARG A 65 1.82 3.66 -11.17
C ARG A 65 0.53 2.88 -11.24
N LEU A 66 -0.55 3.62 -11.38
CA LEU A 66 -1.85 3.08 -11.72
C LEU A 66 -2.51 3.93 -12.80
N ARG A 67 -3.21 3.28 -13.72
CA ARG A 67 -3.99 3.95 -14.77
C ARG A 67 -5.46 3.57 -14.67
N ASN A 68 -6.32 4.46 -15.12
CA ASN A 68 -7.74 4.21 -15.34
C ASN A 68 -8.23 5.12 -16.50
N PRO A 69 -9.53 5.12 -16.87
CA PRO A 69 -10.03 5.95 -17.97
C PRO A 69 -9.81 7.47 -17.78
N ASP A 70 -9.61 7.94 -16.56
CA ASP A 70 -9.41 9.36 -16.24
C ASP A 70 -7.93 9.80 -16.38
N GLY A 71 -6.98 8.85 -16.41
CA GLY A 71 -5.57 9.15 -16.64
C GLY A 71 -4.58 8.15 -16.06
N ASP A 72 -3.30 8.56 -16.06
CA ASP A 72 -2.20 7.87 -15.40
C ASP A 72 -1.84 8.60 -14.09
N TYR A 73 -1.56 7.83 -13.05
CA TYR A 73 -1.38 8.33 -11.69
C TYR A 73 -0.20 7.66 -11.01
N VAL A 74 0.38 8.38 -10.06
CA VAL A 74 1.33 7.84 -9.09
C VAL A 74 0.67 7.86 -7.72
N SER A 75 0.87 6.79 -6.96
CA SER A 75 0.46 6.70 -5.56
C SER A 75 1.62 6.17 -4.73
N GLU A 76 1.82 6.76 -3.55
CA GLU A 76 2.71 6.25 -2.52
C GLU A 76 1.90 5.79 -1.32
N GLN A 77 2.27 4.64 -0.79
CA GLN A 77 1.71 4.09 0.43
C GLN A 77 2.82 3.80 1.42
N THR A 78 2.64 4.25 2.65
CA THR A 78 3.43 3.79 3.80
C THR A 78 2.61 2.78 4.57
N ALA A 79 3.11 1.56 4.69
CA ALA A 79 2.50 0.49 5.43
C ALA A 79 3.34 0.12 6.65
N TYR A 80 2.70 -0.01 7.82
CA TYR A 80 3.26 -0.66 8.99
C TYR A 80 2.53 -1.96 9.24
N TYR A 81 3.27 -3.04 9.51
CA TYR A 81 2.65 -4.35 9.66
C TYR A 81 3.38 -5.25 10.66
N ASP A 82 2.62 -6.15 11.26
CA ASP A 82 3.13 -7.28 12.03
C ASP A 82 2.93 -8.57 11.24
N GLU A 83 3.79 -9.54 11.49
CA GLU A 83 3.72 -10.84 10.85
C GLU A 83 3.82 -11.96 11.89
N ALA A 84 3.01 -13.01 11.73
CA ALA A 84 3.15 -14.25 12.46
C ALA A 84 3.00 -15.44 11.50
N LYS A 85 3.90 -16.42 11.62
CA LYS A 85 3.87 -17.66 10.82
C LYS A 85 3.79 -17.41 9.30
N GLY A 86 4.52 -16.41 8.77
CA GLY A 86 4.53 -16.10 7.34
C GLY A 86 3.35 -15.24 6.86
N ARG A 87 2.50 -14.74 7.76
CA ARG A 87 1.27 -13.99 7.40
C ARG A 87 1.16 -12.68 8.15
N ILE A 88 0.67 -11.66 7.46
CA ILE A 88 0.39 -10.34 8.03
C ILE A 88 -0.83 -10.45 8.94
N THR A 89 -0.66 -10.08 10.22
CA THR A 89 -1.72 -10.12 11.25
C THR A 89 -2.22 -8.74 11.64
N ASN A 90 -1.40 -7.71 11.43
CA ASN A 90 -1.78 -6.32 11.62
C ASN A 90 -1.26 -5.50 10.43
N LEU A 91 -2.09 -4.60 9.90
CA LEU A 91 -1.71 -3.77 8.76
C LEU A 91 -2.29 -2.35 8.91
N ARG A 92 -1.42 -1.36 8.78
CA ARG A 92 -1.74 0.07 8.81
C ARG A 92 -1.22 0.73 7.54
N ILE A 93 -2.09 1.33 6.72
CA ILE A 93 -1.66 1.99 5.48
C ILE A 93 -2.08 3.46 5.47
N LEU A 94 -1.13 4.35 5.17
CA LEU A 94 -1.43 5.73 4.79
C LEU A 94 -1.08 5.93 3.31
N CYS A 95 -2.00 6.53 2.57
CA CYS A 95 -1.92 6.67 1.13
C CYS A 95 -1.97 8.14 0.71
N THR A 96 -1.10 8.54 -0.22
CA THR A 96 -1.14 9.88 -0.84
C THR A 96 -2.40 10.11 -1.66
N GLY A 97 -3.09 9.03 -2.05
CA GLY A 97 -4.10 9.04 -3.09
C GLY A 97 -3.48 9.03 -4.48
N ARG A 98 -4.32 9.28 -5.48
CA ARG A 98 -3.95 9.26 -6.89
C ARG A 98 -3.44 10.65 -7.30
N MET A 99 -2.13 10.79 -7.44
CA MET A 99 -1.51 12.01 -7.95
C MET A 99 -1.40 11.90 -9.46
N LEU A 100 -2.07 12.79 -10.20
CA LEU A 100 -2.04 12.77 -11.66
C LEU A 100 -0.58 12.86 -12.14
N SER A 101 -0.18 11.94 -13.03
CA SER A 101 1.15 11.93 -13.61
C SER A 101 1.11 12.45 -15.03
N ALA A 102 1.97 13.41 -15.33
CA ALA A 102 2.26 13.83 -16.70
C ALA A 102 3.37 12.95 -17.30
N THR A 103 3.35 12.81 -18.63
CA THR A 103 4.43 12.17 -19.38
C THR A 103 5.76 12.86 -19.07
N GLY A 104 6.69 12.14 -18.43
CA GLY A 104 8.03 12.65 -18.09
C GLY A 104 8.21 13.09 -16.63
N ASP A 105 7.20 12.95 -15.77
CA ASP A 105 7.38 13.18 -14.33
C ASP A 105 8.48 12.28 -13.77
N ARG A 106 9.58 12.91 -13.34
CA ARG A 106 10.64 12.23 -12.60
C ARG A 106 10.13 11.94 -11.21
N VAL A 107 9.74 10.70 -10.99
CA VAL A 107 9.42 10.22 -9.65
C VAL A 107 10.76 9.96 -8.95
N ALA A 108 11.14 10.85 -8.03
CA ALA A 108 12.40 10.75 -7.30
C ALA A 108 12.51 9.38 -6.61
N ALA A 109 13.67 8.72 -6.67
CA ALA A 109 13.88 7.51 -5.88
C ALA A 109 13.62 7.83 -4.39
N LEU A 110 13.08 6.88 -3.63
CA LEU A 110 13.13 7.01 -2.18
C LEU A 110 14.60 6.91 -1.78
N ASP A 111 15.19 8.02 -1.34
CA ASP A 111 16.55 8.02 -0.81
C ASP A 111 16.56 7.07 0.40
N LEU A 112 17.20 5.92 0.20
CA LEU A 112 17.50 4.98 1.27
C LEU A 112 18.41 5.71 2.25
N MET A 113 17.90 6.10 3.42
CA MET A 113 18.77 6.22 4.57
C MET A 113 19.25 4.80 4.90
N THR A 114 20.31 4.35 4.22
CA THR A 114 21.13 3.24 4.70
C THR A 114 21.69 3.69 6.03
N THR A 115 21.02 3.27 7.11
CA THR A 115 21.67 3.21 8.42
C THR A 115 22.76 2.16 8.28
N GLU A 116 24.02 2.62 8.13
CA GLU A 116 25.16 1.75 8.36
C GLU A 116 25.06 1.23 9.80
N ALA A 117 25.15 -0.09 9.93
CA ALA A 117 25.11 -0.81 11.18
C ALA A 117 26.40 -0.62 12.00
#